data_AF-A0A950H1J0-F1
#
_entry.id   AF-A0A950H1J0-F1
#
_cell.length_a   1.000
_cell.length_b   1.000
_cell.length_c   1.000
_cell.angle_alpha   90.00
_cell.angle_beta   90.00
_cell.angle_gamma   90.00
#
_symmetry.space_group_name_H-M   'P 1'
#
loop_
_entity.id
_entity.type
_entity.pdbx_description
1 polymer ?
#
loop_
_entity_poly.entity_id
_entity_poly.type
_entity_poly.pdbx_seq_one_letter_code
_entity_poly.pdbx_strand_id
1 'polypeptide(L)'
;MMLTQTDIDEAMIERLVREFYARARKDPLIGPIFEARVADWESHLSEIAAFWSSLALRTGRYSGRPMAKHLPLPIDAEHFDRWLMLFEETANSLCPPKAAAFF
;
A
#
# COMPACT_ATOMS: atom_id res chain seq x y z
N MET A 1 18.34 22.46 0.80
CA MET A 1 17.65 21.22 1.21
C MET A 1 17.83 20.22 0.08
N MET A 2 18.71 19.23 0.25
CA MET A 2 18.98 18.24 -0.78
C MET A 2 17.76 17.31 -0.89
N LEU A 3 17.02 17.41 -1.98
CA LEU A 3 16.03 16.38 -2.31
C LEU A 3 16.83 15.13 -2.67
N THR A 4 16.88 14.15 -1.78
CA THR A 4 17.38 12.82 -2.13
C THR A 4 16.37 12.23 -3.11
N GLN A 5 16.72 12.21 -4.39
CA GLN A 5 15.93 11.57 -5.43
C GLN A 5 15.78 10.09 -5.06
N THR A 6 14.54 9.63 -4.90
CA THR A 6 14.20 8.27 -4.48
C THR A 6 14.14 7.29 -5.65
N ASP A 7 14.22 7.79 -6.89
CA ASP A 7 14.08 7.04 -8.14
C ASP A 7 12.82 6.16 -8.21
N ILE A 8 11.76 6.58 -7.50
CA ILE A 8 10.45 5.93 -7.56
C ILE A 8 9.79 6.26 -8.91
N ASP A 9 9.22 5.25 -9.54
CA ASP A 9 8.38 5.38 -10.73
C ASP A 9 7.05 4.63 -10.58
N GLU A 10 6.16 4.83 -11.55
CA GLU A 10 4.82 4.22 -11.55
C GLU A 10 4.87 2.69 -11.55
N ALA A 11 5.81 2.10 -12.29
CA ALA A 11 5.94 0.66 -12.39
C ALA A 11 6.42 0.05 -11.06
N MET A 12 7.27 0.75 -10.31
CA MET A 12 7.71 0.35 -8.97
C MET A 12 6.54 0.39 -7.98
N ILE A 13 5.73 1.44 -8.00
CA ILE A 13 4.54 1.56 -7.15
C ILE A 13 3.57 0.41 -7.44
N GLU A 14 3.29 0.14 -8.73
CA GLU A 14 2.38 -0.93 -9.11
C GLU A 14 2.91 -2.31 -8.65
N ARG A 15 4.20 -2.60 -8.87
CA ARG A 15 4.82 -3.85 -8.41
C ARG A 15 4.76 -3.99 -6.88
N LEU A 16 5.10 -2.94 -6.14
CA LEU A 16 5.05 -2.93 -4.68
C LEU A 16 3.63 -3.21 -4.17
N VAL A 17 2.64 -2.47 -4.67
CA VAL A 17 1.24 -2.64 -4.25
C VAL A 17 0.72 -4.03 -4.57
N ARG A 18 0.99 -4.54 -5.78
CA ARG A 18 0.55 -5.88 -6.19
C ARG A 18 1.17 -6.98 -5.32
N GLU A 19 2.48 -6.94 -5.08
CA GLU A 19 3.15 -7.93 -4.23
C GLU A 19 2.67 -7.83 -2.77
N PHE A 20 2.53 -6.60 -2.25
CA PHE A 20 2.05 -6.38 -0.90
C PHE A 20 0.69 -7.03 -0.69
N TYR A 21 -0.27 -6.80 -1.59
CA TYR A 21 -1.59 -7.42 -1.49
C TYR A 21 -1.58 -8.92 -1.78
N ALA A 22 -0.67 -9.42 -2.63
CA ALA A 22 -0.48 -10.86 -2.80
C ALA A 22 -0.06 -11.56 -1.51
N ARG A 23 0.70 -10.87 -0.63
CA ARG A 23 1.04 -11.32 0.72
C ARG A 23 -0.09 -11.10 1.73
N ALA A 24 -0.65 -9.89 1.78
CA ALA A 24 -1.70 -9.51 2.74
C ALA A 24 -2.94 -10.40 2.61
N ARG A 25 -3.32 -10.82 1.39
CA ARG A 25 -4.45 -11.74 1.16
C ARG A 25 -4.25 -13.13 1.76
N LYS A 26 -3.00 -13.56 1.91
CA LYS A 26 -2.63 -14.86 2.48
C LYS A 26 -2.36 -14.77 3.98
N ASP A 27 -2.29 -13.56 4.53
CA ASP A 27 -2.06 -13.36 5.95
C ASP A 27 -3.29 -13.78 6.76
N PRO A 28 -3.13 -14.59 7.82
CA PRO A 28 -4.26 -15.12 8.58
C PRO A 28 -5.01 -14.06 9.39
N LEU A 29 -4.38 -12.94 9.75
CA LEU A 29 -5.00 -11.89 10.56
C LEU A 29 -5.74 -10.89 9.67
N ILE A 30 -5.07 -10.34 8.65
CA ILE A 30 -5.65 -9.26 7.83
C ILE A 30 -6.29 -9.75 6.52
N GLY A 31 -5.89 -10.91 6.02
CA GLY A 31 -6.42 -11.50 4.78
C GLY A 31 -7.94 -11.66 4.77
N PRO A 32 -8.56 -12.24 5.82
CA PRO A 32 -10.02 -12.39 5.88
C PRO A 32 -10.78 -11.06 5.79
N ILE A 33 -10.21 -9.96 6.29
CA ILE A 33 -10.83 -8.64 6.21
C ILE A 33 -10.87 -8.14 4.77
N PHE A 34 -9.76 -8.29 4.05
CA PHE A 34 -9.71 -7.90 2.65
C PHE A 34 -10.63 -8.77 1.78
N GLU A 35 -10.58 -10.09 1.91
CA GLU A 35 -11.44 -10.99 1.13
C GLU A 35 -12.94 -10.75 1.40
N ALA A 36 -13.30 -10.29 2.60
CA ALA A 36 -14.69 -9.94 2.92
C ALA A 36 -15.13 -8.56 2.38
N ARG A 37 -14.19 -7.65 2.04
CA ARG A 37 -14.50 -6.25 1.71
C ARG A 37 -14.14 -5.84 0.29
N VAL A 38 -13.19 -6.53 -0.34
CA VAL A 38 -12.70 -6.23 -1.69
C VAL A 38 -13.28 -7.23 -2.67
N ALA A 39 -14.25 -6.79 -3.47
CA ALA A 39 -14.84 -7.61 -4.53
C ALA A 39 -14.08 -7.46 -5.86
N ASP A 40 -13.71 -6.23 -6.22
CA ASP A 40 -12.92 -5.93 -7.42
C ASP A 40 -11.48 -5.60 -7.02
N TRP A 41 -10.63 -6.63 -7.16
CA TRP A 41 -9.22 -6.52 -6.80
C TRP A 41 -8.42 -5.60 -7.72
N GLU A 42 -8.69 -5.60 -9.03
CA GLU A 42 -7.92 -4.73 -9.94
C GLU A 42 -8.25 -3.26 -9.71
N SER A 43 -9.52 -2.94 -9.44
CA SER A 43 -9.93 -1.58 -9.04
C SER A 43 -9.27 -1.17 -7.73
N HIS A 44 -9.30 -2.03 -6.71
CA HIS A 44 -8.66 -1.76 -5.40
C HIS A 44 -7.16 -1.53 -5.54
N LEU A 45 -6.45 -2.40 -6.25
CA LEU A 45 -5.00 -2.26 -6.48
C LEU A 45 -4.66 -0.98 -7.22
N SER A 46 -5.47 -0.61 -8.23
CA SER A 46 -5.31 0.63 -8.99
C SER A 46 -5.51 1.87 -8.12
N GLU A 47 -6.51 1.86 -7.22
CA GLU A 47 -6.78 2.95 -6.29
C GLU A 47 -5.62 3.14 -5.28
N ILE A 48 -5.08 2.04 -4.75
CA ILE A 48 -3.95 2.10 -3.81
C ILE A 48 -2.64 2.49 -4.51
N ALA A 49 -2.42 2.07 -5.76
CA ALA A 49 -1.31 2.56 -6.56
C ALA A 49 -1.43 4.07 -6.83
N ALA A 50 -2.63 4.56 -7.14
CA ALA A 50 -2.88 6.00 -7.28
C ALA A 50 -2.63 6.76 -5.98
N PHE A 51 -2.97 6.18 -4.82
CA PHE A 51 -2.68 6.77 -3.49
C PHE A 51 -1.18 6.98 -3.30
N TRP A 52 -0.38 5.92 -3.49
CA TRP A 52 1.08 6.01 -3.34
C TRP A 52 1.73 6.92 -4.38
N SER A 53 1.20 6.94 -5.61
CA SER A 53 1.64 7.87 -6.64
C SER A 53 1.32 9.33 -6.30
N SER A 54 0.20 9.61 -5.64
CA SER A 54 -0.09 10.96 -5.14
C SER A 54 0.93 11.38 -4.07
N LEU A 55 1.42 10.45 -3.26
CA LEU A 55 2.39 10.74 -2.19
C LEU A 55 3.83 10.84 -2.69
N ALA A 56 4.30 9.81 -3.40
CA ALA A 56 5.69 9.71 -3.88
C ALA A 56 5.97 10.67 -5.03
N LEU A 57 5.04 10.74 -5.99
CA LEU A 57 5.25 11.40 -7.27
C LEU A 57 4.43 12.70 -7.40
N ARG A 58 3.63 13.06 -6.39
CA ARG A 58 2.78 14.27 -6.36
C ARG A 58 1.83 14.39 -7.55
N THR A 59 1.40 13.24 -8.07
CA THR A 59 0.56 13.18 -9.29
C THR A 59 -0.87 13.65 -9.09
N GLY A 60 -1.40 13.63 -7.85
CA GLY A 60 -2.77 14.02 -7.55
C GLY A 60 -3.85 13.04 -8.06
N ARG A 61 -3.47 11.83 -8.49
CA ARG A 61 -4.39 10.82 -9.06
C ARG A 61 -5.36 10.24 -8.04
N TYR A 62 -5.00 10.25 -6.76
CA TYR A 62 -5.87 9.85 -5.67
C TYR A 62 -6.54 11.05 -5.00
N SER A 63 -7.88 11.02 -4.93
CA SER A 63 -8.73 12.04 -4.30
C SER A 63 -9.66 11.46 -3.22
N GLY A 64 -9.46 10.20 -2.85
CA GLY A 64 -10.29 9.50 -1.87
C GLY A 64 -10.04 9.96 -0.43
N ARG A 65 -10.85 9.43 0.49
CA ARG A 65 -10.75 9.69 1.94
C ARG A 65 -10.49 8.37 2.68
N PRO A 66 -9.21 7.94 2.81
CA PRO A 66 -8.88 6.62 3.33
C PRO A 66 -9.52 6.35 4.69
N MET A 67 -9.37 7.27 5.65
CA MET A 67 -9.90 7.07 7.00
C MET A 67 -11.41 6.81 7.04
N ALA A 68 -12.20 7.47 6.19
CA ALA A 68 -13.64 7.25 6.13
C ALA A 68 -14.01 5.83 5.64
N LYS A 69 -13.14 5.18 4.85
CA LYS A 69 -13.31 3.81 4.37
C LYS A 69 -12.93 2.77 5.43
N HIS A 70 -11.95 3.08 6.29
CA HIS A 70 -11.42 2.15 7.29
C HIS A 70 -12.16 2.20 8.63
N LEU A 71 -12.72 3.36 9.02
CA LEU A 71 -13.44 3.54 10.29
C LEU A 71 -14.57 2.52 10.57
N PRO A 72 -15.39 2.08 9.58
CA PRO A 72 -16.45 1.09 9.83
C PRO A 72 -15.96 -0.38 9.78
N LEU A 73 -14.65 -0.62 9.60
CA LEU A 73 -14.10 -1.97 9.56
C LEU A 73 -13.85 -2.48 10.99
N PRO A 74 -13.98 -3.80 11.23
CA PRO A 74 -13.60 -4.42 12.50
C PRO A 74 -12.08 -4.58 12.59
N ILE A 75 -11.35 -3.47 12.55
CA ILE A 75 -9.88 -3.42 12.65
C ILE A 75 -9.49 -2.67 13.92
N ASP A 76 -8.36 -3.06 14.49
CA ASP A 76 -7.72 -2.40 15.62
C ASP A 76 -6.22 -2.19 15.35
N ALA A 77 -5.47 -1.86 16.41
CA ALA A 77 -4.04 -1.62 16.31
C ALA A 77 -3.26 -2.84 15.79
N GLU A 78 -3.63 -4.07 16.19
CA GLU A 78 -2.91 -5.28 15.78
C GLU A 78 -3.01 -5.52 14.26
N HIS A 79 -4.19 -5.27 13.70
CA HIS A 79 -4.41 -5.36 12.26
C HIS A 79 -3.58 -4.32 11.50
N PHE A 80 -3.51 -3.09 12.04
CA PHE A 80 -2.75 -2.01 11.42
C PHE A 80 -1.24 -2.26 11.48
N ASP A 81 -0.73 -2.70 12.64
CA ASP A 81 0.67 -3.07 12.81
C ASP A 81 1.07 -4.21 11.87
N ARG A 82 0.18 -5.20 11.70
CA ARG A 82 0.42 -6.30 10.75
C ARG A 82 0.45 -5.83 9.31
N TRP A 83 -0.45 -4.91 8.94
CA TRP A 83 -0.45 -4.28 7.62
C TRP A 83 0.86 -3.53 7.35
N LEU A 84 1.33 -2.72 8.30
CA LEU A 84 2.58 -1.95 8.19
C LEU A 84 3.79 -2.87 8.05
N MET A 85 3.89 -3.90 8.89
CA MET A 85 4.96 -4.89 8.84
C MET A 85 5.06 -5.55 7.47
N LEU A 86 3.94 -6.04 6.92
CA LEU A 86 3.92 -6.69 5.61
C LEU A 86 4.27 -5.71 4.48
N PHE A 87 3.83 -4.46 4.60
CA PHE A 87 4.15 -3.43 3.61
C PHE A 87 5.64 -3.10 3.62
N GLU A 88 6.22 -2.87 4.80
CA GLU A 88 7.65 -2.60 5.00
C GLU A 88 8.52 -3.78 4.52
N GLU A 89 8.17 -5.02 4.88
CA GLU A 89 8.86 -6.22 4.38
C GLU A 89 8.83 -6.32 2.85
N THR A 90 7.70 -5.95 2.24
CA THR A 90 7.57 -5.97 0.78
C THR A 90 8.39 -4.88 0.12
N ALA A 91 8.35 -3.65 0.65
CA ALA A 91 9.14 -2.53 0.16
C ALA A 91 10.64 -2.84 0.24
N ASN A 92 11.12 -3.32 1.39
CA ASN A 92 12.52 -3.71 1.59
C ASN A 92 12.96 -4.87 0.66
N SER A 93 12.03 -5.76 0.28
CA SER A 93 12.31 -6.88 -0.62
C SER A 93 12.37 -6.48 -2.10
N LEU A 94 11.67 -5.43 -2.53
CA LEU A 94 11.48 -5.10 -3.95
C LEU A 94 12.14 -3.79 -4.39
N CYS A 95 12.25 -2.83 -3.48
CA CYS A 95 12.67 -1.47 -3.80
C CYS A 95 14.14 -1.25 -3.45
N PRO A 96 14.85 -0.38 -4.19
CA PRO A 96 16.15 0.12 -3.74
C PRO A 96 16.04 0.75 -2.35
N PRO A 97 17.08 0.72 -1.50
CA PRO A 97 16.99 1.14 -0.09
C PRO A 97 16.41 2.55 0.13
N LYS A 98 16.66 3.50 -0.77
CA LYS A 98 16.09 4.86 -0.67
C LYS A 98 14.59 4.91 -0.96
N ALA A 99 14.12 4.10 -1.91
CA ALA A 99 12.70 3.98 -2.21
C ALA A 99 11.98 3.18 -1.13
N ALA A 100 12.59 2.08 -0.65
CA ALA A 100 12.07 1.31 0.48
C ALA A 100 11.93 2.15 1.75
N ALA A 101 12.91 3.00 2.08
CA ALA A 101 12.84 3.89 3.24
C ALA A 101 11.87 5.08 3.07
N PHE A 102 11.40 5.34 1.85
CA PHE A 102 10.36 6.34 1.60
C PHE A 102 8.96 5.77 1.86
N PHE A 103 8.74 4.53 1.44
CA PHE A 103 7.48 3.81 1.59
C PHE A 103 7.28 3.36 3.04
#